data_AF-A0A662T6Z9-F1
#
_entry.id   AF-A0A662T6Z9-F1
#
_cell.length_a   1.000
_cell.length_b   1.000
_cell.length_c   1.000
_cell.angle_alpha   90.00
_cell.angle_beta   90.00
_cell.angle_gamma   90.00
#
_symmetry.space_group_name_H-M   'P 1'
#
loop_
_entity.id
_entity.type
_entity.pdbx_description
1 polymer ?
#
loop_
_entity_poly.entity_id
_entity_poly.type
_entity_poly.pdbx_seq_one_letter_code
_entity_poly.pdbx_strand_id
1 'polypeptide(L)'
;MEIKIPEKSNLEAQAGKICPFRKHKGPISMRKLRKLLSEEEYEQYRLRFKADKSLEVKLTEALNFIDGARSVLDIYYAVISEYGDFDLRDLMKYFDDLRRKGIIELRRNTNNE
;
A
#
# COMPACT_ATOMS: atom_id res chain seq x y z
N MET A 1 13.02 -25.12 -8.90
CA MET A 1 13.52 -23.80 -9.33
C MET A 1 13.62 -22.96 -8.08
N GLU A 2 14.82 -22.73 -7.57
CA GLU A 2 15.02 -21.85 -6.41
C GLU A 2 14.76 -20.41 -6.82
N ILE A 3 13.70 -19.81 -6.29
CA ILE A 3 13.37 -18.40 -6.51
C ILE A 3 14.18 -17.60 -5.49
N LYS A 4 15.44 -17.29 -5.83
CA LYS A 4 16.17 -16.21 -5.15
C LYS A 4 15.85 -14.90 -5.86
N ILE A 5 15.01 -14.07 -5.24
CA ILE A 5 14.84 -12.65 -5.62
C ILE A 5 15.39 -11.80 -4.47
N PRO A 6 16.67 -11.37 -4.53
CA PRO A 6 17.33 -10.61 -3.46
C PRO A 6 16.66 -9.25 -3.15
N GLU A 7 15.97 -8.65 -4.13
CA GLU A 7 15.28 -7.35 -3.95
C GLU A 7 13.93 -7.45 -3.23
N LYS A 8 13.15 -8.52 -3.48
CA LYS A 8 11.87 -8.75 -2.79
C LYS A 8 12.08 -8.94 -1.30
N SER A 9 13.08 -9.71 -0.89
CA SER A 9 13.36 -9.97 0.52
C SER A 9 13.67 -8.70 1.33
N ASN A 10 14.42 -7.74 0.77
CA ASN A 10 14.71 -6.48 1.47
C ASN A 10 13.47 -5.58 1.52
N LEU A 11 12.70 -5.48 0.42
CA LEU A 11 11.48 -4.68 0.39
C LEU A 11 10.39 -5.26 1.30
N GLU A 12 10.21 -6.58 1.30
CA GLU A 12 9.30 -7.29 2.21
C GLU A 12 9.73 -7.09 3.66
N ALA A 13 11.03 -7.21 3.97
CA ALA A 13 11.54 -6.92 5.30
C ALA A 13 11.29 -5.47 5.73
N GLN A 14 11.34 -4.50 4.82
CA GLN A 14 10.97 -3.11 5.10
C GLN A 14 9.47 -2.96 5.30
N ALA A 15 8.65 -3.54 4.44
CA ALA A 15 7.19 -3.50 4.54
C ALA A 15 6.70 -4.15 5.85
N GLY A 16 7.32 -5.25 6.29
CA GLY A 16 7.02 -5.93 7.55
C GLY A 16 7.35 -5.10 8.79
N LYS A 17 8.23 -4.10 8.67
CA LYS A 17 8.60 -3.16 9.74
C LYS A 17 7.70 -1.94 9.82
N ILE A 18 6.74 -1.78 8.90
CA ILE A 18 5.89 -0.60 8.83
C ILE A 18 4.45 -1.02 9.14
N CYS A 19 3.84 -0.34 10.11
CA CYS A 19 2.43 -0.51 10.45
C CYS A 19 1.67 0.76 10.07
N PRO A 20 0.78 0.73 9.06
CA PRO A 20 -0.08 1.86 8.76
C PRO A 20 -1.17 2.02 9.82
N PHE A 21 -1.53 3.26 10.13
CA PHE A 21 -2.58 3.60 11.10
C PHE A 21 -3.49 4.70 10.52
N ARG A 22 -4.81 4.52 10.58
CA ARG A 22 -5.76 5.52 10.09
C ARG A 22 -5.89 6.69 11.08
N LYS A 23 -5.68 7.93 10.61
CA LYS A 23 -5.87 9.13 11.44
C LYS A 23 -7.35 9.47 11.67
N HIS A 24 -8.25 9.01 10.81
CA HIS A 24 -9.66 9.38 10.82
C HIS A 24 -10.53 8.13 10.66
N LYS A 25 -11.63 8.05 11.41
CA LYS A 25 -12.64 6.99 11.27
C LYS A 25 -13.65 7.42 10.20
N GLY A 26 -13.71 6.69 9.08
CA GLY A 26 -14.63 6.96 7.98
C GLY A 26 -14.17 6.36 6.66
N PRO A 27 -15.03 6.37 5.63
CA PRO A 27 -14.69 5.89 4.30
C PRO A 27 -13.61 6.79 3.69
N ILE A 28 -12.57 6.17 3.16
CA ILE A 28 -11.55 6.84 2.36
C ILE A 28 -11.56 6.13 1.01
N SER A 29 -11.82 6.89 -0.06
CA SER A 29 -11.83 6.37 -1.42
C SER A 29 -10.65 6.87 -2.22
N MET A 30 -10.27 6.14 -3.27
CA MET A 30 -9.26 6.57 -4.26
C MET A 30 -9.57 7.94 -4.85
N ARG A 31 -10.85 8.26 -5.04
CA ARG A 31 -11.30 9.59 -5.48
C ARG A 31 -10.88 10.71 -4.53
N LYS A 32 -10.82 10.46 -3.21
CA LYS A 32 -10.32 11.44 -2.24
C LYS A 32 -8.81 11.63 -2.41
N LEU A 33 -8.04 10.54 -2.56
CA LEU A 33 -6.61 10.63 -2.82
C LEU A 33 -6.32 11.38 -4.13
N ARG A 34 -7.03 11.08 -5.22
CA ARG A 34 -6.90 11.79 -6.51
C ARG A 34 -7.00 13.31 -6.36
N LYS A 35 -7.91 13.81 -5.52
CA LYS A 35 -8.10 15.24 -5.27
C LYS A 35 -6.97 15.88 -4.46
N LEU A 36 -6.20 15.08 -3.73
CA LEU A 36 -5.10 15.54 -2.88
C LEU A 36 -3.74 15.50 -3.60
N LEU A 37 -3.63 14.71 -4.67
CA LEU A 37 -2.43 14.60 -5.49
C LEU A 37 -2.38 15.69 -6.56
N SER A 38 -1.19 16.19 -6.87
CA SER A 38 -0.97 17.00 -8.08
C SER A 38 -1.17 16.15 -9.34
N GLU A 39 -1.27 16.82 -10.50
CA GLU A 39 -1.39 16.12 -11.77
C GLU A 39 -0.18 15.22 -12.05
N GLU A 40 1.02 15.71 -11.75
CA GLU A 40 2.28 14.96 -11.89
C GLU A 40 2.32 13.74 -10.97
N GLU A 41 1.90 13.90 -9.71
CA GLU A 41 1.83 12.78 -8.75
C GLU A 41 0.82 11.72 -9.20
N TYR A 42 -0.31 12.14 -9.78
CA TYR A 42 -1.34 11.23 -10.23
C TYR A 42 -1.00 10.53 -11.55
N GLU A 43 -0.16 11.12 -12.40
CA GLU A 43 0.20 10.53 -13.69
C GLU A 43 0.91 9.18 -13.52
N GLN A 44 1.71 9.04 -12.47
CA GLN A 44 2.33 7.76 -12.13
C GLN A 44 1.28 6.67 -11.88
N TYR A 45 0.17 6.99 -11.21
CA TYR A 45 -0.93 6.05 -11.02
C TYR A 45 -1.65 5.73 -12.32
N ARG A 46 -1.88 6.73 -13.19
CA ARG A 46 -2.51 6.50 -14.50
C ARG A 46 -1.74 5.49 -15.34
N LEU A 47 -0.41 5.60 -15.38
CA LEU A 47 0.43 4.65 -16.11
C LEU A 47 0.31 3.24 -15.52
N ARG A 48 0.32 3.10 -14.19
CA ARG A 48 0.17 1.81 -13.51
C ARG A 48 -1.23 1.20 -13.74
N PHE A 49 -2.31 1.99 -13.65
CA PHE A 49 -3.68 1.52 -13.88
C PHE A 49 -3.95 1.14 -15.35
N LYS A 50 -3.27 1.79 -16.29
CA LYS A 50 -3.31 1.39 -17.70
C LYS A 50 -2.68 0.01 -17.92
N ALA A 51 -1.63 -0.31 -17.17
CA ALA A 51 -0.94 -1.60 -17.22
C ALA A 51 -1.70 -2.71 -16.46
N ASP A 52 -2.23 -2.40 -15.27
CA ASP A 52 -3.08 -3.29 -14.48
C ASP A 52 -4.35 -2.55 -14.02
N LYS A 53 -5.46 -2.85 -14.69
CA LYS A 53 -6.77 -2.26 -14.39
C LYS A 53 -7.31 -2.66 -13.01
N SER A 54 -6.86 -3.78 -12.46
CA SER A 54 -7.29 -4.26 -11.13
C SER A 54 -6.53 -3.60 -9.99
N LEU A 55 -5.44 -2.89 -10.26
CA LEU A 55 -4.60 -2.26 -9.25
C LEU A 55 -5.36 -1.24 -8.40
N GLU A 56 -6.28 -0.45 -9.01
CA GLU A 56 -7.07 0.52 -8.26
C GLU A 56 -7.93 -0.16 -7.17
N VAL A 57 -8.53 -1.31 -7.49
CA VAL A 57 -9.30 -2.11 -6.54
C VAL A 57 -8.39 -2.67 -5.46
N LYS A 58 -7.25 -3.27 -5.83
CA LYS A 58 -6.26 -3.81 -4.88
C LYS A 58 -5.76 -2.77 -3.88
N LEU A 59 -5.45 -1.55 -4.34
CA LEU A 59 -5.03 -0.44 -3.46
C LEU A 59 -6.17 0.04 -2.55
N THR A 60 -7.40 0.05 -3.06
CA THR A 60 -8.59 0.37 -2.26
C THR A 60 -8.79 -0.66 -1.14
N GLU A 61 -8.63 -1.95 -1.43
CA GLU A 61 -8.75 -2.99 -0.40
C GLU A 61 -7.59 -2.98 0.59
N ALA A 62 -6.37 -2.72 0.11
CA ALA A 62 -5.23 -2.55 1.01
C ALA A 62 -5.46 -1.43 2.03
N LEU A 63 -6.08 -0.31 1.61
CA LEU A 63 -6.51 0.75 2.51
C LEU A 63 -7.54 0.25 3.53
N ASN A 64 -8.51 -0.57 3.12
CA ASN A 64 -9.53 -1.17 3.99
C ASN A 64 -8.95 -2.09 5.07
N PHE A 65 -7.86 -2.80 4.76
CA PHE A 65 -7.16 -3.66 5.72
C PHE A 65 -6.35 -2.91 6.78
N ILE A 66 -6.20 -1.59 6.69
CA ILE A 66 -5.51 -0.78 7.71
C ILE A 66 -6.32 -0.75 9.00
N ASP A 67 -5.91 -1.57 9.97
CA ASP A 67 -6.49 -1.67 11.32
C ASP A 67 -5.58 -1.12 12.42
N GLY A 68 -4.35 -0.71 12.08
CA GLY A 68 -3.36 -0.23 13.03
C GLY A 68 -2.56 -1.33 13.74
N ALA A 69 -2.75 -2.60 13.37
CA ALA A 69 -2.03 -3.75 13.90
C ALA A 69 -1.25 -4.52 12.83
N ARG A 70 -1.79 -4.64 11.61
CA ARG A 70 -1.13 -5.32 10.49
C ARG A 70 0.00 -4.50 9.90
N SER A 71 1.11 -5.14 9.56
CA SER A 71 2.17 -4.50 8.78
C SER A 71 1.75 -4.28 7.32
N VAL A 72 2.52 -3.47 6.58
CA VAL A 72 2.30 -3.31 5.14
C VAL A 72 2.47 -4.65 4.41
N LEU A 73 3.37 -5.51 4.89
CA LEU A 73 3.57 -6.84 4.32
C LEU A 73 2.37 -7.75 4.58
N ASP A 74 1.79 -7.74 5.79
CA ASP A 74 0.61 -8.54 6.10
C ASP A 74 -0.59 -8.11 5.25
N ILE A 75 -0.77 -6.80 5.08
CA ILE A 75 -1.81 -6.23 4.22
C ILE A 75 -1.58 -6.65 2.76
N TYR A 76 -0.34 -6.58 2.28
CA TYR A 76 0.00 -7.03 0.94
C TYR A 76 -0.37 -8.49 0.71
N TYR A 77 0.02 -9.38 1.63
CA TYR A 77 -0.30 -10.81 1.53
C TYR A 77 -1.80 -11.09 1.60
N ALA A 78 -2.55 -10.37 2.43
CA ALA A 78 -4.01 -10.46 2.46
C ALA A 78 -4.63 -10.10 1.11
N VAL A 79 -4.19 -8.99 0.50
CA VAL A 79 -4.74 -8.52 -0.78
C VAL A 79 -4.38 -9.46 -1.94
N ILE A 80 -3.12 -9.90 -2.07
CA ILE A 80 -2.75 -10.78 -3.20
C ILE A 80 -3.42 -12.16 -3.11
N SER A 81 -3.74 -12.62 -1.90
CA SER A 81 -4.43 -13.91 -1.69
C SER A 81 -5.86 -13.89 -2.21
N GLU A 82 -6.52 -12.73 -2.22
CA GLU A 82 -7.91 -12.59 -2.66
C GLU A 82 -8.04 -12.00 -4.08
N TYR A 83 -7.18 -11.03 -4.43
CA TYR A 83 -7.31 -10.22 -5.65
C TYR A 83 -6.20 -10.49 -6.68
N GLY A 84 -5.29 -11.42 -6.39
CA GLY A 84 -4.15 -11.75 -7.22
C GLY A 84 -2.99 -10.76 -7.10
N ASP A 85 -1.85 -11.16 -7.67
CA ASP A 85 -0.57 -10.46 -7.50
C ASP A 85 -0.58 -9.01 -8.01
N PHE A 86 0.20 -8.16 -7.33
CA PHE A 86 0.59 -6.82 -7.79
C PHE A 86 1.95 -6.44 -7.18
N ASP A 87 2.54 -5.33 -7.61
CA ASP A 87 3.87 -4.92 -7.13
C ASP A 87 3.78 -4.30 -5.73
N LEU A 88 4.52 -4.85 -4.75
CA LEU A 88 4.62 -4.30 -3.39
C LEU A 88 5.10 -2.84 -3.40
N ARG A 89 5.87 -2.40 -4.42
CA ARG A 89 6.27 -1.01 -4.60
C ARG A 89 5.08 -0.07 -4.84
N ASP A 90 4.04 -0.53 -5.53
CA ASP A 90 2.83 0.27 -5.73
C ASP A 90 2.13 0.49 -4.39
N LEU A 91 2.03 -0.55 -3.55
CA LEU A 91 1.44 -0.43 -2.22
C LEU A 91 2.24 0.51 -1.30
N MET A 92 3.56 0.33 -1.27
CA MET A 92 4.46 1.15 -0.47
C MET A 92 4.37 2.62 -0.85
N LYS A 93 4.39 2.93 -2.16
CA LYS A 93 4.20 4.29 -2.67
C LYS A 93 2.82 4.83 -2.29
N TYR A 94 1.78 4.03 -2.44
CA TYR A 94 0.41 4.41 -2.13
C TYR A 94 0.23 4.81 -0.66
N PHE A 95 0.78 4.02 0.25
CA PHE A 95 0.77 4.32 1.68
C PHE A 95 1.63 5.53 2.04
N ASP A 96 2.79 5.73 1.39
CA ASP A 96 3.55 6.96 1.59
C ASP A 96 2.79 8.21 1.10
N ASP A 97 2.13 8.14 -0.06
CA ASP A 97 1.31 9.23 -0.57
C ASP A 97 0.17 9.56 0.41
N LEU A 98 -0.53 8.56 0.93
CA LEU A 98 -1.56 8.75 1.96
C LEU A 98 -1.00 9.37 3.25
N ARG A 99 0.21 8.98 3.66
CA ARG A 99 0.91 9.57 4.81
C ARG A 99 1.26 11.04 4.55
N ARG A 100 1.86 11.35 3.39
CA ARG A 100 2.22 12.72 2.99
C ARG A 100 1.01 13.64 2.93
N LYS A 101 -0.16 13.12 2.55
CA LYS A 101 -1.44 13.87 2.53
C LYS A 101 -2.19 13.81 3.87
N GLY A 102 -1.59 13.29 4.93
CA GLY A 102 -2.16 13.30 6.28
C GLY A 102 -3.39 12.40 6.48
N ILE A 103 -3.58 11.41 5.61
CA ILE A 103 -4.71 10.47 5.70
C ILE A 103 -4.41 9.33 6.67
N ILE A 104 -3.17 8.83 6.65
CA ILE A 104 -2.68 7.79 7.55
C ILE A 104 -1.39 8.24 8.25
N GLU A 105 -0.95 7.45 9.23
CA GLU A 105 0.39 7.45 9.79
C GLU A 105 1.07 6.15 9.41
N LEU A 106 2.39 6.18 9.23
CA LEU A 106 3.21 4.98 9.12
C LEU A 106 4.06 4.90 10.39
N ARG A 107 3.82 3.86 11.19
CA ARG A 107 4.53 3.61 12.44
C ARG A 107 5.51 2.47 12.25
N ARG A 108 6.50 2.37 13.14
CA ARG A 108 7.36 1.19 13.19
C ARG A 108 6.57 0.03 13.80
N ASN A 109 6.61 -1.14 13.16
CA ASN A 109 6.05 -2.36 13.71
C ASN A 109 6.95 -2.82 14.87
N THR A 110 6.40 -2.79 16.08
CA THR A 110 7.11 -3.16 17.32
C THR A 110 6.98 -4.64 17.65
N ASN A 111 6.21 -5.43 16.88
CA ASN A 111 5.96 -6.85 17.16
C ASN A 111 7.07 -7.80 16.65
N ASN A 112 8.28 -7.29 16.44
CA ASN A 112 9.45 -8.04 15.95
C ASN A 112 10.62 -7.99 16.97
N GLU A 113 10.31 -8.11 18.27
CA GLU A 113 11.27 -8.42 19.34
C GLU A 113 11.08 -9.87 19.82
#